data_AF-A0A511BDN5-F1
#
_entry.id   AF-A0A511BDN5-F1
#
_cell.length_a   1.000
_cell.length_b   1.000
_cell.length_c   1.000
_cell.angle_alpha   90.00
_cell.angle_beta   90.00
_cell.angle_gamma   90.00
#
_symmetry.space_group_name_H-M   'P 1'
#
loop_
_entity.id
_entity.type
_entity.pdbx_description
1 polymer ?
#
loop_
_entity_poly.entity_id
_entity_poly.type
_entity_poly.pdbx_seq_one_letter_code
_entity_poly.pdbx_strand_id
1 'polypeptide(L)'
;MTGYNSGAVEGGIAADRLRYIIERVERLESERKALSGDIKDIFSEAKSAGFDVKVIKQIIRIRKQEPADVEEQETLLDVYRRALGM
;
A
#
# COMPACT_ATOMS: atom_id res chain seq x y z
N MET A 1 -32.07 -49.09 0.75
CA MET A 1 -32.02 -48.20 1.94
C MET A 1 -30.54 -47.98 2.22
N THR A 2 -29.92 -46.84 1.99
CA THR A 2 -30.34 -45.46 1.71
C THR A 2 -29.08 -44.80 1.15
N GLY A 3 -29.15 -44.21 -0.04
CA GLY A 3 -28.01 -43.49 -0.63
C GLY A 3 -27.63 -42.32 0.26
N TYR A 4 -26.40 -42.31 0.75
CA TYR A 4 -25.87 -41.21 1.54
C TYR A 4 -25.70 -40.01 0.61
N ASN A 5 -26.35 -38.90 0.96
CA ASN A 5 -26.41 -37.67 0.19
C ASN A 5 -25.08 -36.91 0.33
N SER A 6 -24.03 -37.37 -0.38
CA SER A 6 -22.68 -36.78 -0.30
C SER A 6 -22.55 -35.40 -0.95
N GLY A 7 -23.54 -34.96 -1.74
CA GLY A 7 -23.49 -33.66 -2.44
C GLY A 7 -23.87 -32.43 -1.60
N ALA A 8 -24.52 -32.61 -0.45
CA ALA A 8 -24.99 -31.50 0.38
C ALA A 8 -23.91 -31.00 1.38
N VAL A 9 -23.01 -31.90 1.81
CA VAL A 9 -22.01 -31.60 2.85
C VAL A 9 -20.81 -30.83 2.27
N GLU A 10 -20.41 -31.13 1.04
CA GLU A 10 -19.30 -30.43 0.36
C GLU A 10 -19.65 -28.98 -0.02
N GLY A 11 -20.89 -28.72 -0.47
CA GLY A 11 -21.36 -27.38 -0.82
C GLY A 11 -21.45 -26.43 0.38
N GLY A 12 -21.86 -26.95 1.56
CA GLY A 12 -21.92 -26.18 2.80
C GLY A 12 -20.53 -25.80 3.33
N ILE A 13 -19.60 -26.75 3.38
CA ILE A 13 -18.22 -26.50 3.83
C ILE A 13 -17.49 -25.54 2.88
N ALA A 14 -17.70 -25.65 1.57
CA ALA A 14 -17.15 -24.73 0.58
C ALA A 14 -17.71 -23.30 0.74
N ALA A 15 -19.02 -23.18 1.02
CA ALA A 15 -19.68 -21.90 1.25
C ALA A 15 -19.19 -21.21 2.54
N ASP A 16 -19.00 -21.96 3.63
CA ASP A 16 -18.51 -21.40 4.89
C ASP A 16 -17.04 -20.96 4.80
N ARG A 17 -16.19 -21.73 4.10
CA ARG A 17 -14.81 -21.33 3.81
C ARG A 17 -14.75 -20.06 2.96
N LEU A 18 -15.62 -19.95 1.95
CA LEU A 18 -15.71 -18.76 1.11
C LEU A 18 -16.16 -17.54 1.93
N ARG A 19 -17.20 -17.68 2.76
CA ARG A 19 -17.68 -16.60 3.65
C ARG A 19 -16.57 -16.09 4.57
N TYR A 20 -15.85 -17.00 5.22
CA TYR A 20 -14.72 -16.63 6.09
C TYR A 20 -13.60 -15.87 5.34
N ILE A 21 -13.28 -16.26 4.10
CA ILE A 21 -12.29 -15.54 3.29
C ILE A 21 -12.80 -14.13 2.95
N ILE A 22 -14.07 -14.00 2.53
CA ILE A 22 -14.68 -12.71 2.19
C ILE A 22 -14.66 -11.77 3.40
N GLU A 23 -15.16 -12.21 4.55
CA GLU A 23 -15.22 -11.40 5.77
C GLU A 23 -13.82 -10.90 6.20
N ARG A 24 -12.80 -11.74 6.06
CA ARG A 24 -11.41 -11.35 6.33
C ARG A 24 -10.91 -10.27 5.38
N VAL A 25 -11.22 -10.39 4.09
CA VAL A 25 -10.84 -9.40 3.08
C VAL A 25 -11.58 -8.09 3.32
N GLU A 26 -12.88 -8.12 3.60
CA GLU A 26 -13.69 -6.92 3.87
C GLU A 26 -13.20 -6.17 5.11
N ARG A 27 -12.83 -6.89 6.17
CA ARG A 27 -12.20 -6.28 7.35
C ARG A 27 -10.89 -5.57 6.98
N LEU A 28 -10.00 -6.24 6.25
CA LEU A 28 -8.72 -5.65 5.82
C LEU A 28 -8.92 -4.45 4.87
N GLU A 29 -9.91 -4.51 4.00
CA GLU A 29 -10.31 -3.39 3.13
C GLU A 29 -10.78 -2.18 3.94
N SER A 30 -11.61 -2.41 4.97
CA SER A 30 -12.06 -1.36 5.89
C SER A 30 -10.88 -0.73 6.65
N GLU A 31 -9.99 -1.55 7.21
CA GLU A 31 -8.78 -1.08 7.90
C GLU A 31 -7.87 -0.27 6.97
N ARG A 32 -7.65 -0.75 5.74
CA ARG A 32 -6.88 -0.01 4.73
C ARG A 32 -7.52 1.32 4.39
N LYS A 33 -8.85 1.39 4.30
CA LYS A 33 -9.58 2.63 4.02
C LYS A 33 -9.43 3.63 5.16
N ALA A 34 -9.56 3.18 6.41
CA ALA A 34 -9.33 4.01 7.60
C ALA A 34 -7.91 4.59 7.61
N LEU A 35 -6.90 3.73 7.47
CA LEU A 35 -5.49 4.15 7.40
C LEU A 35 -5.21 5.12 6.24
N SER A 36 -5.85 4.91 5.09
CA SER A 36 -5.73 5.82 3.95
C SER A 36 -6.37 7.19 4.23
N GLY A 37 -7.40 7.24 5.07
CA GLY A 37 -8.01 8.47 5.58
C GLY A 37 -7.03 9.20 6.49
N ASP A 38 -6.49 8.53 7.49
CA ASP A 38 -5.53 9.10 8.45
C ASP A 38 -4.30 9.69 7.73
N ILE A 39 -3.76 8.98 6.73
CA ILE A 39 -2.63 9.46 5.91
C ILE A 39 -3.01 10.74 5.14
N LYS A 40 -4.24 10.83 4.61
CA LYS A 40 -4.70 12.04 3.91
C LYS A 40 -4.83 13.23 4.86
N ASP A 41 -5.30 12.99 6.07
CA ASP A 41 -5.44 14.05 7.08
C ASP A 41 -4.07 14.59 7.48
N ILE A 42 -3.06 13.73 7.67
CA ILE A 42 -1.67 14.14 7.93
C ILE A 42 -1.11 14.97 6.76
N PHE A 43 -1.34 14.56 5.51
CA PHE A 43 -0.90 15.38 4.37
C PHE A 43 -1.63 16.71 4.27
N SER A 44 -2.89 16.77 4.73
CA SER A 44 -3.67 18.01 4.76
C SER A 44 -3.18 18.95 5.86
N GLU A 45 -2.83 18.42 7.03
CA GLU A 45 -2.16 19.16 8.09
C GLU A 45 -0.82 19.73 7.63
N ALA A 46 0.02 18.90 6.99
CA ALA A 46 1.31 19.35 6.44
C ALA A 46 1.13 20.50 5.43
N LYS A 47 0.10 20.42 4.58
CA LYS A 47 -0.23 21.49 3.65
C LYS A 47 -0.65 22.78 4.38
N SER A 48 -1.50 22.67 5.40
CA SER A 48 -1.93 23.82 6.22
C SER A 48 -0.78 24.45 6.99
N ALA A 49 0.22 23.65 7.39
CA ALA A 49 1.46 24.13 8.00
C ALA A 49 2.45 24.75 7.00
N GLY A 50 2.12 24.77 5.70
CA GLY A 50 2.93 25.41 4.65
C GLY A 50 3.94 24.50 3.95
N PHE A 51 3.92 23.19 4.18
CA PHE A 51 4.81 22.25 3.50
C PHE A 51 4.28 21.83 2.12
N ASP A 52 5.20 21.61 1.17
CA ASP A 52 4.85 21.01 -0.12
C ASP A 52 4.67 19.49 0.00
N VAL A 53 3.42 19.05 -0.14
CA VAL A 53 3.02 17.63 -0.03
C VAL A 53 3.68 16.77 -1.11
N LYS A 54 3.98 17.28 -2.31
CA LYS A 54 4.67 16.52 -3.36
C LYS A 54 6.11 16.25 -2.97
N VAL A 55 6.79 17.25 -2.41
CA VAL A 55 8.17 17.09 -1.90
C VAL A 55 8.21 16.10 -0.73
N ILE A 56 7.27 16.17 0.21
CA ILE A 56 7.17 15.18 1.31
C ILE A 56 7.01 13.76 0.75
N LYS A 57 6.12 13.55 -0.23
CA LYS A 57 5.93 12.23 -0.86
C LYS A 57 7.21 11.72 -1.54
N GLN A 58 7.96 12.61 -2.18
CA GLN A 58 9.26 12.28 -2.76
C GLN A 58 10.26 11.87 -1.67
N ILE A 59 10.34 12.61 -0.57
CA ILE A 59 11.20 12.26 0.58
C ILE A 59 10.81 10.89 1.14
N ILE A 60 9.52 10.60 1.33
CA ILE A 60 9.06 9.28 1.79
C ILE A 60 9.49 8.17 0.84
N ARG A 61 9.45 8.40 -0.48
CA ARG A 61 9.92 7.42 -1.48
C ARG A 61 11.43 7.22 -1.42
N ILE A 62 12.21 8.28 -1.25
CA ILE A 62 13.67 8.21 -1.09
C ILE A 62 14.02 7.43 0.18
N ARG A 63 13.35 7.71 1.30
CA ARG A 63 13.57 7.03 2.58
C ARG A 63 13.24 5.54 2.60
N LYS A 64 12.58 5.02 1.55
CA LYS A 64 12.27 3.58 1.39
C LYS A 64 13.33 2.84 0.57
N GLN A 65 14.28 3.54 -0.03
CA GLN A 65 15.35 2.96 -0.82
C GLN A 65 16.57 2.68 0.05
N GLU A 66 17.44 1.79 -0.39
CA GLU A 66 18.71 1.53 0.29
C GLU A 66 19.60 2.79 0.23
N PRO A 67 20.25 3.19 1.34
CA PRO A 67 21.05 4.41 1.38
C PRO A 67 22.14 4.48 0.31
N ALA A 68 22.80 3.35 0.02
CA ALA A 68 23.85 3.27 -0.99
C ALA A 68 23.31 3.52 -2.42
N ASP A 69 22.15 2.95 -2.75
CA ASP A 69 21.51 3.14 -4.06
C ASP A 69 21.11 4.61 -4.27
N VAL A 70 20.63 5.28 -3.20
CA VAL A 70 20.30 6.70 -3.25
C VAL A 70 21.55 7.55 -3.48
N GLU A 71 22.64 7.27 -2.77
CA GLU A 71 23.89 8.01 -2.91
C GLU A 71 24.51 7.84 -4.31
N GLU A 72 24.48 6.63 -4.85
CA GLU A 72 24.94 6.36 -6.22
C GLU A 72 24.11 7.13 -7.25
N GLN A 73 22.78 7.10 -7.13
CA GLN A 73 21.88 7.84 -8.03
C GLN A 73 22.09 9.36 -7.97
N GLU A 74 22.23 9.93 -6.76
CA GLU A 74 22.49 11.37 -6.59
C GLU A 74 23.84 11.76 -7.19
N THR A 75 24.87 10.92 -7.03
CA THR A 75 26.19 11.14 -7.63
C THR A 75 26.11 11.15 -9.16
N LEU A 76 25.43 10.17 -9.76
CA LEU A 76 25.24 10.11 -11.21
C LEU A 76 24.42 11.30 -11.72
N LEU A 77 23.37 11.69 -11.00
CA LEU A 77 22.52 12.84 -11.36
C LEU A 77 23.33 14.14 -11.37
N ASP A 78 24.18 14.35 -10.38
CA ASP A 78 25.08 15.50 -10.27
C ASP A 78 26.09 15.54 -11.44
N VAL A 79 26.69 14.40 -11.80
CA VAL A 79 27.58 14.29 -12.97
C VAL A 79 26.83 14.68 -14.26
N TYR A 80 25.62 14.17 -14.46
CA TYR A 80 24.82 14.48 -15.65
C TYR A 80 24.36 15.94 -15.69
N ARG A 81 23.96 16.52 -14.56
CA ARG A 81 23.62 17.96 -14.48
C ARG A 81 24.78 18.84 -14.89
N ARG A 82 25.98 18.58 -14.35
CA ARG A 82 27.20 19.30 -14.74
C ARG A 82 27.49 19.17 -16.23
N ALA A 83 27.36 17.97 -16.79
CA ALA A 83 27.56 17.75 -18.22
C ALA A 83 26.55 18.51 -19.10
N LEU A 84 25.32 18.73 -18.60
CA LEU A 84 24.27 19.49 -19.26
C LEU A 84 24.31 21.01 -18.96
N GLY A 85 25.20 21.47 -18.06
CA GLY A 85 25.27 22.86 -17.63
C GLY A 85 24.08 23.32 -16.77
N MET A 86 23.46 22.39 -16.05
CA MET A 86 22.36 22.63 -15.10
C MET A 86 22.82 22.76 -13.66
#